data_AF-A0A7V8VUD1-F1
#
_entry.id   AF-A0A7V8VUD1-F1
#
_cell.length_a   1.000
_cell.length_b   1.000
_cell.length_c   1.000
_cell.angle_alpha   90.00
_cell.angle_beta   90.00
_cell.angle_gamma   90.00
#
_symmetry.space_group_name_H-M   'P 1'
#
loop_
_entity.id
_entity.type
_entity.pdbx_description
1 polymer ?
#
loop_
_entity_poly.entity_id
_entity_poly.type
_entity_poly.pdbx_seq_one_letter_code
_entity_poly.pdbx_strand_id
1 'polypeptide(L)'
;METIVIWAALAVLGISILLCVIRAVKGPSLFDRVMAFDAIALNFVGGILLISILLRSDVFMDVVLVVALLGFLGTVSLAAYLEGSLVDS
;
A
#
# COMPACT_ATOMS: atom_id res chain seq x y z
N MET A 1 26.63 2.93 3.25
CA MET A 1 25.88 3.21 2.00
C MET A 1 24.43 2.77 2.15
N GLU A 2 24.18 1.57 2.68
CA GLU A 2 22.84 1.00 2.90
C GLU A 2 21.88 1.93 3.66
N THR A 3 22.33 2.57 4.74
CA THR A 3 21.50 3.49 5.53
C THR A 3 21.03 4.72 4.74
N ILE A 4 21.87 5.26 3.85
CA ILE A 4 21.52 6.43 3.02
C ILE A 4 20.40 6.06 2.03
N VAL A 5 20.49 4.86 1.44
CA VAL A 5 19.47 4.34 0.53
C VAL A 5 18.14 4.17 1.26
N ILE A 6 18.16 3.65 2.49
CA ILE A 6 16.94 3.46 3.30
C ILE A 6 16.29 4.81 3.63
N TRP A 7 17.07 5.81 4.05
CA TRP A 7 16.53 7.15 4.31
C TRP A 7 15.96 7.83 3.07
N ALA A 8 16.62 7.68 1.91
CA ALA A 8 16.09 8.18 0.64
C ALA A 8 14.79 7.48 0.25
N ALA A 9 14.70 6.16 0.41
CA ALA A 9 13.49 5.39 0.14
C ALA A 9 12.33 5.80 1.07
N LEU A 10 12.59 6.00 2.37
CA LEU A 10 11.60 6.51 3.31
C LEU A 10 11.07 7.90 2.92
N ALA A 11 11.94 8.80 2.44
CA ALA A 11 11.52 10.10 1.95
C ALA A 11 10.59 9.99 0.72
N VAL A 12 10.94 9.13 -0.24
CA VAL A 12 10.11 8.87 -1.43
C VAL A 12 8.77 8.25 -1.05
N LEU A 13 8.75 7.29 -0.13
CA LEU A 13 7.51 6.70 0.38
C LEU A 13 6.64 7.74 1.09
N GLY A 14 7.24 8.64 1.89
CA GLY A 14 6.51 9.74 2.51
C GLY A 14 5.82 10.65 1.50
N ILE A 15 6.53 11.02 0.42
CA ILE A 15 5.97 11.82 -0.69
C ILE A 15 4.85 11.04 -1.40
N SER A 16 5.07 9.76 -1.67
CA SER A 16 4.09 8.86 -2.28
C SER A 16 2.79 8.80 -1.47
N ILE A 17 2.88 8.63 -0.14
CA ILE A 17 1.72 8.63 0.76
C ILE A 17 0.97 9.96 0.68
N LEU A 18 1.67 11.09 0.71
CA LEU A 18 1.06 12.42 0.56
C LEU A 18 0.27 12.54 -0.76
N LEU A 19 0.84 12.09 -1.87
CA LEU A 19 0.17 12.09 -3.17
C LEU A 19 -1.06 11.16 -3.19
N CYS A 20 -0.94 9.96 -2.62
CA CYS A 20 -2.05 9.03 -2.52
C CYS A 20 -3.19 9.58 -1.63
N VAL A 21 -2.88 10.26 -0.53
CA VAL A 21 -3.88 10.93 0.32
C VAL A 21 -4.61 12.03 -0.45
N ILE A 22 -3.88 12.86 -1.22
CA ILE A 22 -4.50 13.89 -2.06
C ILE A 22 -5.45 13.24 -3.08
N ARG A 23 -5.05 12.12 -3.69
CA ARG A 23 -5.89 11.36 -4.63
C ARG A 23 -7.09 10.71 -3.94
N ALA A 24 -6.93 10.18 -2.73
CA ALA A 24 -8.03 9.59 -1.96
C ALA A 24 -9.12 10.62 -1.60
N VAL A 25 -8.74 11.88 -1.33
CA VAL A 25 -9.70 12.96 -1.01
C VAL A 25 -10.33 13.56 -2.28
N LYS A 26 -9.52 13.84 -3.31
CA LYS A 26 -9.96 14.50 -4.55
C LYS A 26 -10.48 13.53 -5.61
N GLY A 27 -10.40 12.22 -5.38
CA GLY A 27 -10.82 11.18 -6.32
C GLY A 27 -12.28 11.35 -6.72
N PRO A 28 -12.60 11.44 -8.04
CA PRO A 28 -13.95 11.68 -8.54
C PRO A 28 -14.84 10.42 -8.45
N SER A 29 -14.26 9.22 -8.52
CA SER A 29 -14.99 7.95 -8.40
C SER A 29 -14.70 7.26 -7.07
N LEU A 30 -15.67 6.52 -6.55
CA LEU A 30 -15.48 5.68 -5.35
C LEU A 30 -14.33 4.70 -5.55
N PHE A 31 -14.19 4.15 -6.75
CA PHE A 31 -13.12 3.24 -7.12
C PHE A 31 -11.72 3.87 -6.97
N ASP A 32 -11.54 5.11 -7.44
CA ASP A 32 -10.28 5.82 -7.34
C ASP A 32 -9.88 6.06 -5.87
N ARG A 33 -10.87 6.27 -5.00
CA ARG A 33 -10.65 6.42 -3.56
C ARG A 33 -10.26 5.10 -2.88
N VAL A 34 -10.91 3.98 -3.23
CA VAL A 34 -10.57 2.66 -2.67
C VAL A 34 -9.18 2.23 -3.13
N MET A 35 -8.86 2.42 -4.42
CA MET A 35 -7.52 2.12 -4.93
C MET A 35 -6.45 3.01 -4.30
N ALA A 36 -6.73 4.30 -4.07
CA ALA A 36 -5.81 5.18 -3.36
C ALA A 36 -5.61 4.73 -1.90
N PHE A 37 -6.65 4.24 -1.23
CA PHE A 37 -6.55 3.71 0.13
C PHE A 37 -5.70 2.44 0.20
N ASP A 38 -5.89 1.52 -0.75
CA ASP A 38 -5.06 0.33 -0.89
C ASP A 38 -3.57 0.67 -1.10
N ALA A 39 -3.30 1.63 -1.99
CA ALA A 39 -1.95 2.12 -2.23
C ALA A 39 -1.32 2.76 -0.97
N ILE A 40 -2.10 3.48 -0.16
CA ILE A 40 -1.62 4.04 1.12
C ILE A 40 -1.21 2.92 2.07
N ALA A 41 -2.05 1.89 2.23
CA ALA A 41 -1.76 0.75 3.09
C ALA A 41 -0.46 0.06 2.67
N LEU A 42 -0.25 -0.17 1.36
CA LEU A 42 0.98 -0.79 0.86
C LEU A 42 2.22 0.09 1.05
N ASN A 43 2.11 1.42 0.89
CA ASN A 43 3.22 2.33 1.20
C ASN A 43 3.61 2.30 2.69
N PHE A 44 2.63 2.22 3.59
CA PHE A 44 2.90 2.06 5.03
C PHE A 44 3.63 0.75 5.32
N VAL A 45 3.19 -0.36 4.73
CA VAL A 45 3.86 -1.66 4.84
C VAL A 45 5.31 -1.58 4.38
N GLY A 46 5.57 -0.96 3.22
CA GLY A 46 6.93 -0.74 2.71
C GLY A 46 7.78 0.12 3.67
N GLY A 47 7.20 1.15 4.27
CA GLY A 47 7.86 1.99 5.27
C GLY A 47 8.22 1.21 6.55
N ILE A 48 7.28 0.41 7.06
CA ILE A 48 7.50 -0.47 8.22
C ILE A 48 8.62 -1.47 7.92
N LEU A 49 8.66 -2.04 6.71
CA LEU A 49 9.71 -2.97 6.29
C LEU A 49 11.10 -2.32 6.34
N LEU A 50 11.24 -1.12 5.78
CA LEU A 50 12.49 -0.35 5.80
C LEU A 50 12.94 0.00 7.22
N ILE A 51 11.99 0.34 8.08
CA ILE A 51 12.23 0.57 9.52
C ILE A 51 12.66 -0.74 10.20
N SER A 52 12.03 -1.87 9.88
CA SER A 52 12.41 -3.20 10.38
C SER A 52 13.88 -3.51 10.10
N ILE A 53 14.33 -3.22 8.87
CA ILE A 53 15.74 -3.39 8.45
C ILE A 53 16.68 -2.50 9.28
N LEU A 54 16.30 -1.23 9.52
CA LEU A 54 17.05 -0.31 10.39
C LEU A 54 17.17 -0.81 11.83
N LEU A 55 16.10 -1.36 12.39
CA LEU A 55 16.07 -1.91 13.75
C LEU A 55 16.67 -3.33 13.85
N ARG A 56 17.04 -3.97 12.72
CA ARG A 56 17.54 -5.36 12.66
C ARG A 56 16.62 -6.34 13.38
N SER A 57 15.31 -6.14 13.21
CA SER A 57 14.26 -6.89 13.90
C SER A 57 13.23 -7.36 12.89
N ASP A 58 12.88 -8.64 12.91
CA ASP A 58 11.93 -9.25 11.96
C ASP A 58 10.51 -9.34 12.52
N VAL A 59 10.23 -8.68 13.65
CA VAL A 59 8.95 -8.75 14.39
C VAL A 59 7.75 -8.36 13.52
N PHE A 60 7.96 -7.58 12.46
CA PHE A 60 6.89 -7.10 11.59
C PHE A 60 6.71 -7.91 10.30
N MET A 61 7.56 -8.90 10.01
CA MET A 61 7.52 -9.61 8.71
C MET A 61 6.21 -10.34 8.45
N ASP A 62 5.67 -11.02 9.46
CA ASP A 62 4.39 -11.73 9.33
C ASP A 62 3.24 -10.75 9.03
N VAL A 63 3.22 -9.61 9.71
CA VAL A 63 2.21 -8.56 9.49
C VAL A 63 2.34 -7.95 8.10
N VAL A 64 3.56 -7.66 7.66
CA VAL A 64 3.86 -7.13 6.31
C VAL A 64 3.35 -8.11 5.25
N LEU A 65 3.62 -9.41 5.40
CA LEU A 65 3.18 -10.44 4.45
C LEU A 65 1.65 -10.48 4.37
N VAL A 66 0.96 -10.49 5.52
CA VAL A 66 -0.51 -10.53 5.56
C VAL A 66 -1.11 -9.29 4.92
N VAL A 67 -0.62 -8.09 5.23
CA VAL A 67 -1.16 -6.85 4.65
C VAL A 67 -0.87 -6.76 3.15
N ALA A 68 0.30 -7.23 2.68
CA ALA A 68 0.61 -7.29 1.25
C ALA A 68 -0.37 -8.21 0.50
N LEU A 69 -0.70 -9.38 1.07
CA LEU A 69 -1.70 -10.29 0.52
C LEU A 69 -3.11 -9.67 0.54
N LEU A 70 -3.49 -8.99 1.62
CA LEU A 70 -4.79 -8.31 1.72
C LEU A 70 -4.93 -7.19 0.69
N GLY A 71 -3.89 -6.41 0.45
CA GLY A 71 -3.92 -5.35 -0.57
C GLY A 71 -4.01 -5.93 -1.99
N PHE A 72 -3.28 -7.02 -2.25
CA PHE A 72 -3.43 -7.76 -3.50
C PHE A 72 -4.86 -8.30 -3.69
N LEU A 73 -5.47 -8.89 -2.66
CA LEU A 73 -6.87 -9.33 -2.71
C LEU A 73 -7.84 -8.15 -2.92
N GLY A 74 -7.56 -6.99 -2.33
CA GLY A 74 -8.30 -5.75 -2.54
C GLY A 74 -8.34 -5.35 -4.01
N THR A 75 -7.19 -5.33 -4.68
CA THR A 75 -7.11 -5.02 -6.12
C THR A 75 -7.78 -6.07 -7.01
N VAL A 76 -7.62 -7.37 -6.70
CA VAL A 76 -8.27 -8.45 -7.45
C VAL A 76 -9.79 -8.41 -7.30
N SER A 77 -10.31 -8.21 -6.10
CA SER A 77 -11.75 -8.10 -5.86
C SER A 77 -12.37 -6.89 -6.58
N LEU A 78 -11.65 -5.78 -6.59
CA LEU A 78 -12.02 -4.59 -7.37
C LEU A 78 -12.04 -4.84 -8.88
N ALA A 79 -11.04 -5.57 -9.40
CA ALA A 79 -11.01 -5.94 -10.81
C ALA A 79 -12.19 -6.87 -11.17
N ALA A 80 -12.46 -7.88 -10.35
CA ALA A 80 -13.60 -8.80 -10.54
C ALA A 80 -14.96 -8.08 -10.46
N TYR A 81 -15.09 -7.09 -9.57
CA TYR A 81 -16.28 -6.24 -9.48
C TYR A 81 -16.48 -5.41 -10.76
N LEU A 82 -15.40 -4.82 -11.31
CA LEU A 82 -15.45 -4.06 -12.56
C LEU A 82 -15.75 -4.93 -13.79
N GLU A 83 -15.28 -6.18 -13.79
CA GLU A 83 -15.54 -7.16 -14.86
C GLU A 83 -16.99 -7.68 -14.84
N GLY A 84 -17.75 -7.41 -13.77
CA GLY A 84 -19.14 -7.85 -13.62
C GLY A 84 -19.29 -9.31 -13.15
N SER A 85 -18.19 -9.99 -12.86
CA SER A 85 -18.17 -11.44 -12.58
C SER A 85 -18.83 -11.84 -11.26
N LEU A 86 -19.10 -10.88 -10.36
CA LEU A 86 -19.68 -11.13 -9.03
C LEU A 86 -21.19 -10.87 -8.92
N VAL A 87 -21.87 -10.51 -10.01
CA VAL A 87 -23.32 -10.18 -10.00
C VAL A 87 -24.20 -11.30 -10.59
N ASP A 88 -23.63 -12.31 -11.25
CA ASP A 88 -24.38 -13.37 -11.94
C ASP A 88 -24.38 -14.75 -11.24
N SER A 89 -24.14 -14.83 -9.93
CA SER A 89 -24.27 -16.08 -9.15
C SER A 89 -25.37 -16.03 -8.09
#